data_AF-A0A5E8AYP8-F1
#
_entry.id   AF-A0A5E8AYP8-F1
#
_cell.length_a   1.000
_cell.length_b   1.000
_cell.length_c   1.000
_cell.angle_alpha   90.00
_cell.angle_beta   90.00
_cell.angle_gamma   90.00
#
_symmetry.space_group_name_H-M   'P 1'
#
loop_
_entity.id
_entity.type
_entity.pdbx_description
1 polymer ?
#
loop_
_entity_poly.entity_id
_entity_poly.type
_entity_poly.pdbx_seq_one_letter_code
_entity_poly.pdbx_strand_id
1 'polypeptide(L)'
;MKSIMKEEKTSAKKTYKVDVDGKKIDFIEPVVKGRDILVKAGKTPPECHSLYQKLKGCDFEKISLDERVDLSNPGIERFTVKPPDVFFYTLDEEPETTGEKALSANQILEDGGIMPVKDYYLIEIDSAGQEISHKDTPDEPIQMKCPGSKFVSVFKGETPVS
;
A
#
# COMPACT_ATOMS: atom_id res chain seq x y z
N MET A 1 -8.91 -29.22 -58.12
CA MET A 1 -8.12 -28.87 -56.93
C MET A 1 -9.09 -28.37 -55.86
N LYS A 2 -9.38 -29.18 -54.83
CA LYS A 2 -10.16 -28.73 -53.66
C LYS A 2 -9.17 -28.23 -52.62
N SER A 3 -9.10 -26.91 -52.44
CA SER A 3 -8.36 -26.32 -51.32
C SER A 3 -9.14 -26.59 -50.03
N ILE A 4 -8.52 -27.34 -49.14
CA ILE A 4 -9.01 -27.57 -47.78
C ILE A 4 -8.59 -26.33 -46.97
N MET A 5 -9.56 -25.49 -46.62
CA MET A 5 -9.36 -24.48 -45.58
C MET A 5 -9.20 -25.23 -44.26
N LYS A 6 -8.01 -25.14 -43.67
CA LYS A 6 -7.70 -25.68 -42.36
C LYS A 6 -8.28 -24.68 -41.34
N GLU A 7 -9.39 -25.03 -40.70
CA GLU A 7 -9.89 -24.28 -39.54
C GLU A 7 -8.83 -24.33 -38.43
N GLU A 8 -8.22 -23.19 -38.16
CA GLU A 8 -7.45 -22.98 -36.94
C GLU A 8 -8.42 -23.00 -35.76
N LYS A 9 -8.47 -24.13 -35.03
CA LYS A 9 -9.14 -24.22 -33.73
C LYS A 9 -8.52 -23.20 -32.79
N THR A 10 -9.22 -22.09 -32.56
CA THR A 10 -8.93 -21.15 -31.48
C THR A 10 -9.04 -21.91 -30.15
N SER A 11 -7.88 -22.27 -29.58
CA SER A 11 -7.82 -22.83 -28.24
C SER A 11 -8.43 -21.82 -27.27
N ALA A 12 -9.48 -22.21 -26.54
CA ALA A 12 -10.10 -21.35 -25.54
C ALA A 12 -9.03 -20.90 -24.54
N LYS A 13 -8.84 -19.59 -24.39
CA LYS A 13 -7.82 -19.02 -23.49
C LYS A 13 -8.14 -19.47 -22.07
N LYS A 14 -7.22 -20.23 -21.45
CA LYS A 14 -7.38 -20.70 -20.06
C LYS A 14 -7.52 -19.50 -19.13
N THR A 15 -8.54 -19.52 -18.28
CA THR A 15 -8.77 -18.49 -17.26
C THR A 15 -8.55 -19.06 -15.86
N TYR A 16 -8.05 -18.22 -14.97
CA TYR A 16 -7.75 -18.53 -13.58
C TYR A 16 -8.74 -17.78 -12.71
N LYS A 17 -9.62 -18.52 -12.01
CA LYS A 17 -10.69 -17.94 -11.21
C LYS A 17 -10.26 -17.85 -9.76
N VAL A 18 -10.30 -16.65 -9.19
CA VAL A 18 -10.04 -16.43 -7.77
C VAL A 18 -11.26 -15.80 -7.09
N ASP A 19 -11.30 -15.91 -5.77
CA ASP A 19 -12.29 -15.34 -4.88
C ASP A 19 -11.58 -14.30 -4.00
N VAL A 20 -12.07 -13.06 -4.00
CA VAL A 20 -11.57 -11.99 -3.14
C VAL A 20 -12.75 -11.43 -2.36
N ASP A 21 -12.79 -11.64 -1.05
CA ASP A 21 -13.92 -11.27 -0.18
C ASP A 21 -15.29 -11.77 -0.72
N GLY A 22 -15.34 -12.97 -1.32
CA GLY A 22 -16.54 -13.55 -1.91
C GLY A 22 -16.82 -13.13 -3.36
N LYS A 23 -16.08 -12.18 -3.92
CA LYS A 23 -16.18 -11.75 -5.33
C LYS A 23 -15.32 -12.65 -6.21
N LYS A 24 -15.92 -13.27 -7.23
CA LYS A 24 -15.19 -14.05 -8.25
C LYS A 24 -14.52 -13.14 -9.28
N ILE A 25 -13.24 -13.35 -9.52
CA ILE A 25 -12.41 -12.57 -10.44
C ILE A 25 -11.65 -13.52 -11.37
N ASP A 26 -11.68 -13.23 -12.67
CA ASP A 26 -11.03 -14.05 -13.69
C ASP A 26 -9.73 -13.41 -14.15
N PHE A 27 -8.62 -14.13 -14.07
CA PHE A 27 -7.31 -13.76 -14.61
C PHE A 27 -6.99 -14.57 -15.86
N ILE A 28 -6.20 -13.97 -16.76
CA ILE A 28 -5.73 -14.60 -17.98
C ILE A 28 -4.30 -15.12 -17.78
N GLU A 29 -3.48 -14.34 -17.09
CA GLU A 29 -2.13 -14.74 -16.72
C GLU A 29 -2.18 -15.64 -15.47
N PRO A 30 -1.40 -16.75 -15.43
CA PRO A 30 -1.31 -17.61 -14.25
C PRO A 30 -0.59 -16.91 -13.10
N VAL A 31 0.44 -16.10 -13.38
CA VAL A 31 1.24 -15.44 -12.37
C VAL A 31 0.92 -13.96 -12.35
N VAL A 32 0.46 -13.46 -11.21
CA VAL A 32 0.03 -12.06 -11.02
C VAL A 32 0.68 -11.47 -9.78
N LYS A 33 0.76 -10.14 -9.68
CA LYS A 33 1.20 -9.50 -8.43
C LYS A 33 0.05 -9.32 -7.45
N GLY A 34 0.35 -9.21 -6.15
CA GLY A 34 -0.64 -8.87 -5.12
C GLY A 34 -1.42 -7.58 -5.45
N ARG A 35 -0.73 -6.55 -5.97
CA ARG A 35 -1.36 -5.30 -6.44
C ARG A 35 -2.39 -5.53 -7.55
N ASP A 36 -2.15 -6.47 -8.46
CA ASP A 36 -3.05 -6.73 -9.58
C ASP A 36 -4.35 -7.38 -9.08
N ILE A 37 -4.25 -8.22 -8.04
CA ILE A 37 -5.40 -8.83 -7.36
C ILE A 37 -6.26 -7.75 -6.71
N LEU A 38 -5.66 -6.83 -5.95
CA LEU A 38 -6.35 -5.72 -5.30
C LEU A 38 -7.03 -4.79 -6.31
N VAL A 39 -6.29 -4.32 -7.32
CA VAL A 39 -6.83 -3.41 -8.35
C VAL A 39 -8.01 -4.06 -9.07
N LYS A 40 -7.89 -5.34 -9.46
CA LYS A 40 -8.99 -6.05 -10.15
C LYS A 40 -10.18 -6.35 -9.24
N ALA A 41 -9.95 -6.44 -7.92
CA ALA A 41 -11.03 -6.51 -6.93
C ALA A 41 -11.76 -5.17 -6.75
N GLY A 42 -11.18 -4.05 -7.23
CA GLY A 42 -11.70 -2.69 -7.05
C GLY A 42 -11.15 -2.00 -5.78
N LYS A 43 -10.00 -2.47 -5.29
CA LYS A 43 -9.32 -1.96 -4.09
C LYS A 43 -8.18 -1.03 -4.52
N THR A 44 -8.55 0.18 -4.90
CA THR A 44 -7.64 1.20 -5.42
C THR A 44 -7.71 2.47 -4.54
N PRO A 45 -6.57 3.03 -4.11
CA PRO A 45 -5.21 2.59 -4.42
C PRO A 45 -4.81 1.34 -3.60
N PRO A 46 -4.02 0.41 -4.18
CA PRO A 46 -3.71 -0.87 -3.54
C PRO A 46 -2.90 -0.71 -2.24
N GLU A 47 -2.16 0.38 -2.08
CA GLU A 47 -1.41 0.72 -0.86
C GLU A 47 -2.32 0.95 0.35
N CYS A 48 -3.61 1.25 0.14
CA CYS A 48 -4.62 1.35 1.20
C CYS A 48 -5.13 -0.01 1.70
N HIS A 49 -4.56 -1.13 1.26
CA HIS A 49 -5.15 -2.44 1.46
C HIS A 49 -4.10 -3.54 1.69
N SER A 50 -4.39 -4.42 2.64
CA SER A 50 -3.56 -5.59 2.91
C SER A 50 -4.22 -6.83 2.35
N LEU A 51 -3.50 -7.55 1.50
CA LEU A 51 -3.96 -8.77 0.85
C LEU A 51 -3.47 -9.99 1.63
N TYR A 52 -4.38 -10.90 1.92
CA TYR A 52 -4.09 -12.17 2.57
C TYR A 52 -4.60 -13.32 1.72
N GLN A 53 -3.79 -14.35 1.51
CA GLN A 53 -4.24 -15.62 0.97
C GLN A 53 -4.76 -16.49 2.10
N LYS A 54 -5.92 -17.13 1.89
CA LYS A 54 -6.48 -18.10 2.82
C LYS A 54 -6.00 -19.51 2.46
N LEU A 55 -5.25 -20.13 3.35
CA LEU A 55 -4.76 -21.50 3.20
C LEU A 55 -5.76 -22.52 3.76
N LYS A 56 -5.48 -23.81 3.53
CA LYS A 56 -6.21 -24.90 4.20
C LYS A 56 -5.93 -24.83 5.71
N GLY A 57 -6.93 -25.13 6.53
CA GLY A 57 -6.75 -25.18 8.00
C GLY A 57 -6.98 -23.86 8.74
N CYS A 58 -7.60 -22.86 8.11
CA CYS A 58 -7.86 -21.52 8.66
C CYS A 58 -6.62 -20.60 8.79
N ASP A 59 -5.50 -20.99 8.20
CA ASP A 59 -4.31 -20.13 8.13
C ASP A 59 -4.42 -19.07 7.05
N PHE A 60 -3.68 -17.97 7.25
CA PHE A 60 -3.56 -16.87 6.31
C PHE A 60 -2.11 -16.47 6.14
N GLU A 61 -1.72 -16.22 4.89
CA GLU A 61 -0.41 -15.65 4.55
C GLU A 61 -0.62 -14.26 3.95
N LYS A 62 0.14 -13.29 4.44
CA LYS A 62 0.13 -11.93 3.88
C LYS A 62 0.89 -11.95 2.56
N ILE A 63 0.29 -11.37 1.53
CA ILE A 63 0.90 -11.18 0.21
C ILE A 63 1.30 -9.72 0.06
N SER A 64 2.59 -9.47 -0.21
CA SER A 64 3.06 -8.12 -0.51
C SER A 64 2.55 -7.62 -1.86
N LEU A 65 2.48 -6.30 -2.05
CA LEU A 65 1.98 -5.70 -3.30
C LEU A 65 2.76 -6.16 -4.55
N ASP A 66 4.07 -6.36 -4.42
CA ASP A 66 4.95 -6.79 -5.52
C ASP A 66 5.28 -8.28 -5.54
N GLU A 67 4.76 -9.03 -4.56
CA GLU A 67 4.89 -10.48 -4.54
C GLU A 67 4.13 -11.11 -5.71
N ARG A 68 4.76 -12.11 -6.33
CA ARG A 68 4.19 -12.86 -7.45
C ARG A 68 3.47 -14.11 -6.94
N VAL A 69 2.20 -14.22 -7.28
CA VAL A 69 1.32 -15.34 -6.91
C VAL A 69 0.98 -16.13 -8.17
N ASP A 70 1.28 -17.42 -8.18
CA ASP A 70 0.94 -18.33 -9.29
C ASP A 70 -0.42 -18.98 -9.08
N LEU A 71 -1.47 -18.38 -9.63
CA LEU A 71 -2.89 -18.75 -9.63
C LEU A 71 -3.20 -20.15 -10.22
N SER A 72 -2.21 -20.87 -10.73
CA SER A 72 -2.39 -22.23 -11.23
C SER A 72 -2.26 -23.32 -10.15
N ASN A 73 -1.68 -22.99 -9.00
CA ASN A 73 -1.52 -23.96 -7.91
C ASN A 73 -2.86 -24.22 -7.19
N PRO A 74 -3.18 -25.47 -6.84
CA PRO A 74 -4.42 -25.77 -6.13
C PRO A 74 -4.41 -25.21 -4.70
N GLY A 75 -5.50 -24.58 -4.28
CA GLY A 75 -5.69 -24.09 -2.90
C GLY A 75 -5.30 -22.63 -2.64
N ILE A 76 -5.02 -21.86 -3.70
CA ILE A 76 -4.66 -20.44 -3.62
C ILE A 76 -5.77 -19.50 -4.10
N GLU A 77 -6.96 -20.03 -4.33
CA GLU A 77 -8.03 -19.34 -5.05
C GLU A 77 -8.80 -18.37 -4.15
N ARG A 78 -8.42 -18.21 -2.88
CA ARG A 78 -9.18 -17.44 -1.89
C ARG A 78 -8.30 -16.41 -1.22
N PHE A 79 -8.70 -15.16 -1.37
CA PHE A 79 -8.05 -14.00 -0.78
C PHE A 79 -9.02 -13.22 0.10
N THR A 80 -8.47 -12.54 1.08
CA THR A 80 -9.20 -11.62 1.95
C THR A 80 -8.45 -10.30 1.99
N VAL A 81 -9.20 -9.20 1.87
CA VAL A 81 -8.65 -7.85 1.94
C VAL A 81 -8.96 -7.26 3.31
N LYS A 82 -7.97 -6.65 3.93
CA LYS A 82 -8.08 -5.94 5.20
C LYS A 82 -7.63 -4.48 5.05
N PRO A 83 -7.97 -3.60 6.01
CA PRO A 83 -7.31 -2.30 6.14
C PRO A 83 -5.79 -2.44 6.18
N PRO A 84 -5.04 -1.39 5.82
CA PRO A 84 -3.60 -1.42 5.83
C PRO A 84 -3.11 -1.61 7.28
N ASP A 85 -2.11 -2.46 7.41
CA ASP A 85 -1.39 -2.78 8.64
C ASP A 85 -0.04 -2.06 8.71
N VAL A 86 0.36 -1.38 7.63
CA VAL A 86 1.51 -0.48 7.56
C VAL A 86 1.08 0.77 6.78
N PHE A 87 1.43 1.94 7.30
CA PHE A 87 1.25 3.24 6.65
C PHE A 87 2.59 3.74 6.14
N PHE A 88 2.57 4.30 4.94
CA PHE A 88 3.72 4.96 4.33
C PHE A 88 3.57 6.47 4.53
N TYR A 89 4.67 7.15 4.78
CA TYR A 89 4.70 8.61 4.74
C TYR A 89 6.04 9.09 4.22
N THR A 90 6.14 10.38 3.91
CA THR A 90 7.44 11.01 3.64
C THR A 90 7.73 12.08 4.69
N LEU A 91 8.97 12.18 5.13
CA LEU A 91 9.50 13.32 5.86
C LEU A 91 10.61 13.95 5.01
N ASP A 92 10.47 15.21 4.62
CA ASP A 92 11.46 15.90 3.77
C ASP A 92 11.78 15.14 2.48
N GLU A 93 10.74 14.58 1.85
CA GLU A 93 10.80 13.70 0.66
C GLU A 93 11.44 12.32 0.87
N GLU A 94 11.95 12.02 2.08
CA GLU A 94 12.47 10.71 2.43
C GLU A 94 11.34 9.77 2.90
N PRO A 95 11.29 8.51 2.41
CA PRO A 95 10.20 7.59 2.70
C PRO A 95 10.37 6.91 4.07
N GLU A 96 9.29 6.91 4.84
CA GLU A 96 9.19 6.28 6.16
C GLU A 96 7.97 5.36 6.24
N THR A 97 7.96 4.50 7.26
CA THR A 97 6.83 3.59 7.52
C THR A 97 6.48 3.48 8.99
N THR A 98 5.21 3.26 9.29
CA THR A 98 4.75 2.98 10.65
C THR A 98 3.60 1.97 10.66
N GLY A 99 3.50 1.17 11.73
CA GLY A 99 2.32 0.35 12.02
C GLY A 99 1.22 1.10 12.79
N GLU A 100 1.55 2.27 13.32
CA GLU A 100 0.62 3.08 14.10
C GLU A 100 -0.33 3.87 13.21
N LYS A 101 -1.61 3.92 13.60
CA LYS A 101 -2.64 4.66 12.84
C LYS A 101 -2.52 6.17 13.01
N ALA A 102 -1.85 6.60 14.07
CA ALA A 102 -1.59 8.00 14.34
C ALA A 102 -0.24 8.16 15.03
N LEU A 103 0.45 9.25 14.70
CA LEU A 103 1.69 9.68 15.34
C LEU A 103 1.55 11.15 15.73
N SER A 104 2.26 11.56 16.76
CA SER A 104 2.47 12.98 17.04
C SER A 104 3.50 13.58 16.07
N ALA A 105 3.52 14.91 15.96
CA ALA A 105 4.54 15.59 15.16
C ALA A 105 5.95 15.32 15.68
N ASN A 106 6.12 15.27 17.01
CA ASN A 106 7.39 14.95 17.65
C ASN A 106 7.85 13.52 17.31
N GLN A 107 6.95 12.52 17.37
CA GLN A 107 7.30 11.15 16.97
C GLN A 107 7.74 11.05 15.51
N ILE A 108 7.07 11.75 14.59
CA ILE A 108 7.46 11.76 13.18
C ILE A 108 8.87 12.35 12.99
N LEU A 109 9.20 13.43 13.70
CA LEU A 109 10.55 14.01 13.67
C LEU A 109 11.59 13.06 14.28
N GLU A 110 11.29 12.42 15.42
CA GLU A 110 12.18 11.46 16.08
C GLU A 110 12.44 10.22 15.21
N ASP A 111 11.38 9.63 14.64
CA ASP A 111 11.45 8.44 13.79
C ASP A 111 12.29 8.70 12.53
N GLY A 112 12.16 9.91 11.94
CA GLY A 112 12.99 10.36 10.82
C GLY A 112 14.36 10.90 11.20
N GLY A 113 14.78 10.81 12.46
CA GLY A 113 16.11 11.21 12.92
C GLY A 113 16.35 12.74 12.99
N ILE A 114 15.30 13.55 12.91
CA ILE A 114 15.39 15.01 13.01
C ILE A 114 15.53 15.44 14.47
N MET A 115 16.77 15.72 14.87
CA MET A 115 17.15 15.94 16.26
C MET A 115 18.01 17.20 16.45
N PRO A 116 17.90 17.91 17.59
CA PRO A 116 16.92 17.65 18.66
C PRO A 116 15.53 18.18 18.26
N VAL A 117 14.48 17.39 18.48
CA VAL A 117 13.09 17.69 18.06
C VAL A 117 12.63 19.10 18.42
N LYS A 118 13.02 19.59 19.61
CA LYS A 118 12.67 20.93 20.10
C LYS A 118 13.07 22.07 19.16
N ASP A 119 14.07 21.87 18.30
CA ASP A 119 14.57 22.87 17.36
C ASP A 119 13.80 22.83 16.03
N TYR A 120 12.79 21.96 15.93
CA TYR A 120 11.99 21.75 14.73
C TYR A 120 10.48 21.82 15.02
N TYR A 121 9.69 21.95 13.97
CA TYR A 121 8.26 21.65 13.98
C TYR A 121 7.87 21.02 12.66
N LEU A 122 6.69 20.39 12.63
CA LEU A 122 6.21 19.64 11.48
C LEU A 122 5.13 20.42 10.72
N ILE A 123 5.24 20.43 9.40
CA ILE A 123 4.15 20.77 8.49
C ILE A 123 3.65 19.48 7.84
N GLU A 124 2.35 19.24 7.86
CA GLU A 124 1.70 18.22 7.04
C GLU A 124 1.24 18.86 5.72
N ILE A 125 1.47 18.16 4.60
CA ILE A 125 0.97 18.54 3.28
C ILE A 125 -0.21 17.64 2.95
N ASP A 126 -1.40 18.22 2.87
CA ASP A 126 -2.61 17.46 2.59
C ASP A 126 -2.72 17.04 1.10
N SER A 127 -3.77 16.29 0.76
CA SER A 127 -4.01 15.83 -0.61
C SER A 127 -4.24 16.94 -1.63
N ALA A 128 -4.62 18.15 -1.19
CA ALA A 128 -4.78 19.33 -2.02
C ALA A 128 -3.50 20.18 -2.09
N GLY A 129 -2.44 19.78 -1.38
CA GLY A 129 -1.19 20.53 -1.29
C GLY A 129 -1.23 21.68 -0.27
N GLN A 130 -2.23 21.70 0.63
CA GLN A 130 -2.30 22.70 1.68
C GLN A 130 -1.41 22.32 2.87
N GLU A 131 -0.78 23.32 3.45
CA GLU A 131 0.07 23.17 4.63
C GLU A 131 -0.77 23.23 5.91
N ILE A 132 -0.64 22.21 6.76
CA ILE A 132 -1.21 22.15 8.09
C ILE A 132 -0.05 22.17 9.09
N SER A 133 0.06 23.24 9.86
CA SER A 133 1.11 23.39 10.85
C SER A 133 0.76 22.68 12.15
N HIS A 134 1.67 21.84 12.64
CA HIS A 134 1.59 21.18 13.95
C HIS A 134 2.50 21.83 15.00
N LYS A 135 2.93 23.07 14.74
CA LYS A 135 3.86 23.81 15.62
C LYS A 135 3.33 24.01 17.05
N ASP A 136 2.04 24.30 17.18
CA ASP A 136 1.40 24.62 18.45
C ASP A 136 0.72 23.40 19.10
N THR A 137 0.70 22.27 18.39
CA THR A 137 0.09 21.00 18.82
C THR A 137 1.01 19.81 18.53
N PRO A 138 2.29 19.84 18.98
CA PRO A 138 3.30 18.88 18.52
C PRO A 138 3.07 17.45 19.03
N ASP A 139 2.28 17.28 20.09
CA ASP A 139 1.95 16.00 20.71
C ASP A 139 0.54 15.49 20.34
N GLU A 140 -0.25 16.27 19.61
CA GLU A 140 -1.59 15.85 19.19
C GLU A 140 -1.51 14.79 18.08
N PRO A 141 -2.42 13.81 18.06
CA PRO A 141 -2.35 12.69 17.12
C PRO A 141 -2.71 13.10 15.70
N ILE A 142 -1.74 12.95 14.79
CA ILE A 142 -1.91 13.09 13.35
C ILE A 142 -2.28 11.72 12.77
N GLN A 143 -3.46 11.64 12.14
CA GLN A 143 -3.91 10.39 11.52
C GLN A 143 -3.09 10.09 10.26
N MET A 144 -2.51 8.89 10.19
CA MET A 144 -1.79 8.43 9.00
C MET A 144 -2.78 8.18 7.86
N LYS A 145 -2.50 8.77 6.70
CA LYS A 145 -3.34 8.70 5.50
C LYS A 145 -2.75 7.73 4.50
N CYS A 146 -3.61 7.10 3.71
CA CYS A 146 -3.20 6.29 2.57
C CYS A 146 -3.60 7.00 1.26
N PRO A 147 -2.79 6.90 0.17
CA PRO A 147 -1.66 6.00 -0.01
C PRO A 147 -0.38 6.41 0.73
N GLY A 148 -0.32 7.64 1.25
CA GLY A 148 0.69 8.03 2.22
C GLY A 148 0.51 9.46 2.71
N SER A 149 0.93 9.73 3.94
CA SER A 149 1.03 11.10 4.47
C SER A 149 2.30 11.78 3.99
N LYS A 150 2.33 13.12 3.99
CA LYS A 150 3.50 13.90 3.60
C LYS A 150 3.79 14.94 4.67
N PHE A 151 5.04 14.98 5.10
CA PHE A 151 5.48 15.89 6.13
C PHE A 151 6.78 16.60 5.72
N VAL A 152 6.93 17.81 6.22
CA VAL A 152 8.12 18.64 6.07
C VAL A 152 8.55 19.09 7.45
N SER A 153 9.83 18.93 7.77
CA SER A 153 10.42 19.48 8.98
C SER A 153 10.82 20.94 8.74
N VAL A 154 10.60 21.79 9.74
CA VAL A 154 10.99 23.20 9.68
C VAL A 154 11.82 23.55 10.90
N PHE A 155 13.06 23.98 10.68
CA PHE A 155 13.96 24.43 11.73
C PHE A 155 13.47 25.77 12.31
N LYS A 156 13.35 25.82 13.64
CA LYS A 156 13.02 27.00 14.45
C LYS A 156 14.07 27.31 15.52
N GLY A 157 15.13 26.50 15.59
CA GLY A 157 16.25 26.73 16.49
C GLY A 157 17.05 27.97 16.12
N GLU A 158 17.91 28.41 17.03
CA GLU A 158 18.92 29.42 16.70
C GLU A 158 19.98 28.76 15.81
N THR A 159 20.27 29.33 14.63
CA THR A 159 21.48 28.97 13.89
C THR A 159 22.67 29.54 14.65
N PRO A 160 23.63 28.72 15.13
CA PRO A 160 24.83 29.25 15.72
C PRO A 160 25.61 29.98 14.63
N VAL A 161 25.73 31.30 14.72
CA VAL A 161 26.70 32.04 13.92
C VAL A 161 28.09 31.75 14.48
N SER A 162 28.91 31.03 13.71
CA SER A 162 30.32 30.74 14.01
C SER A 162 31.19 31.97 13.89
#